data_AF-A0A943RJ17-F1
#
_entry.id   AF-A0A943RJ17-F1
#
_cell.length_a   1.000
_cell.length_b   1.000
_cell.length_c   1.000
_cell.angle_alpha   90.00
_cell.angle_beta   90.00
_cell.angle_gamma   90.00
#
_symmetry.space_group_name_H-M   'P 1'
#
loop_
_entity.id
_entity.type
_entity.pdbx_description
1 polymer ?
#
loop_
_entity_poly.entity_id
_entity_poly.type
_entity_poly.pdbx_seq_one_letter_code
_entity_poly.pdbx_strand_id
1 'polypeptide(L)' 'MWQAFDCCENLIRTLPMLMYSPHNREDAADGEDHAPEALRYGLMSRPNKSSIKELPKRRAYDPLGSARPQKSFMNQ' A
#
# COMPACT_ATOMS: atom_id res chain seq x y z
N MET A 1 4.93 -7.41 -0.38
CA MET A 1 5.25 -7.61 -1.81
C MET A 1 3.99 -8.06 -2.52
N TRP A 2 3.66 -7.48 -3.68
CA TRP A 2 2.48 -7.87 -4.48
C TRP A 2 2.73 -9.22 -5.16
N GLN A 3 1.68 -10.04 -5.29
CA GLN A 3 1.74 -11.41 -5.81
C GLN A 3 0.51 -11.67 -6.70
N ALA A 4 0.69 -12.49 -7.74
CA ALA A 4 -0.37 -13.00 -8.61
C ALA A 4 -0.23 -14.52 -8.75
N PHE A 5 -1.34 -15.20 -9.06
CA PHE A 5 -1.31 -16.64 -9.37
C PHE A 5 -0.68 -16.88 -10.74
N ASP A 6 0.02 -18.00 -10.88
CA ASP A 6 0.69 -18.42 -12.10
C ASP A 6 -0.28 -18.68 -13.26
N CYS A 7 -1.51 -19.11 -12.97
CA CYS A 7 -2.56 -19.33 -13.96
C CYS A 7 -3.17 -18.03 -14.53
N CYS A 8 -2.83 -16.85 -14.00
CA CYS A 8 -3.29 -15.57 -14.51
C CYS A 8 -2.48 -15.11 -15.74
N GLU A 9 -2.37 -15.97 -16.76
CA GLU A 9 -1.49 -15.80 -17.92
C GLU A 9 -1.70 -14.46 -18.64
N ASN A 10 -2.96 -14.06 -18.84
CA ASN A 10 -3.30 -12.79 -19.49
C ASN A 10 -2.81 -11.59 -18.69
N LEU A 11 -2.95 -11.61 -17.37
CA LEU A 11 -2.47 -10.54 -16.50
C LEU A 11 -0.94 -10.50 -16.47
N ILE A 12 -0.29 -11.65 -16.30
CA ILE A 12 1.19 -11.74 -16.23
C ILE A 12 1.82 -11.26 -17.54
N ARG A 13 1.21 -11.59 -18.69
CA ARG A 13 1.70 -11.16 -20.00
C ARG A 13 1.51 -9.66 -20.25
N THR A 14 0.35 -9.11 -19.89
CA THR A 14 -0.03 -7.74 -20.27
C THR A 14 0.41 -6.68 -19.27
N LEU A 15 0.47 -7.00 -17.98
CA LEU A 15 0.81 -6.04 -16.93
C LEU A 15 2.18 -5.36 -17.15
N PRO A 16 3.26 -6.07 -17.56
CA PRO A 16 4.56 -5.43 -17.84
C PRO A 16 4.56 -4.61 -19.14
N MET A 17 3.62 -4.86 -20.05
CA MET A 17 3.51 -4.15 -21.33
C MET A 17 2.59 -2.92 -21.25
N LEU A 18 1.97 -2.67 -20.08
CA LEU A 18 1.05 -1.56 -19.92
C LEU A 18 1.81 -0.23 -20.07
N MET A 19 1.34 0.60 -21.00
CA MET A 19 1.88 1.94 -21.26
C MET A 19 0.80 3.00 -20.98
N TYR A 20 1.22 4.21 -20.65
CA TYR A 20 0.31 5.35 -20.47
C TYR A 20 -0.16 5.89 -21.82
N SER A 21 -1.41 6.35 -21.87
CA SER A 21 -1.95 7.00 -23.07
C SER A 21 -1.20 8.31 -23.37
N PRO A 22 -0.89 8.59 -24.65
CA PRO A 22 -0.26 9.84 -25.05
C PRO A 22 -1.18 11.05 -24.85
N HIS A 23 -2.49 10.84 -24.78
CA HIS A 23 -3.50 11.90 -24.66
C HIS A 23 -3.93 12.13 -23.21
N ASN A 24 -3.98 11.09 -22.39
CA ASN A 24 -4.30 11.19 -20.96
C ASN A 24 -3.34 10.30 -20.14
N ARG A 25 -2.55 10.92 -19.26
CA ARG A 25 -1.57 10.19 -18.43
C ARG A 25 -2.20 9.28 -17.39
N GLU A 26 -3.47 9.50 -17.04
CA GLU A 26 -4.20 8.67 -16.07
C GLU A 26 -4.85 7.43 -16.71
N ASP A 27 -4.83 7.32 -18.04
CA ASP A 27 -5.38 6.19 -18.80
C ASP A 27 -4.27 5.33 -19.42
N ALA A 28 -4.61 4.08 -19.74
CA ALA A 28 -3.78 3.18 -20.51
C ALA A 28 -3.76 3.58 -22.00
N ALA A 29 -2.63 3.35 -22.67
CA ALA A 29 -2.51 3.49 -24.12
C ALA A 29 -3.36 2.45 -24.85
N ASP A 30 -3.70 2.73 -26.10
CA ASP A 30 -4.46 1.81 -26.95
C ASP A 30 -3.73 0.46 -27.08
N GLY A 31 -4.34 -0.61 -26.59
CA GLY A 31 -3.76 -1.96 -26.58
C GLY A 31 -4.52 -2.95 -25.68
N GLU A 32 -3.87 -4.08 -25.39
CA GLU A 32 -4.41 -5.14 -24.53
C GLU A 32 -4.29 -4.76 -23.04
N ASP A 33 -5.22 -3.94 -22.55
CA ASP A 33 -5.22 -3.36 -21.19
C ASP A 33 -6.26 -4.00 -20.24
N HIS A 34 -7.07 -4.92 -20.74
CA HIS A 34 -8.28 -5.38 -20.03
C HIS A 34 -7.98 -6.01 -18.67
N ALA A 35 -6.96 -6.87 -18.58
CA ALA A 35 -6.61 -7.53 -17.33
C ALA A 35 -5.95 -6.56 -16.31
N PRO A 36 -4.97 -5.72 -16.71
CA PRO A 36 -4.44 -4.67 -15.84
C PRO A 36 -5.49 -3.66 -15.37
N GLU A 37 -6.40 -3.23 -16.25
CA GLU A 37 -7.48 -2.30 -15.88
C GLU A 37 -8.49 -2.93 -14.94
N ALA A 38 -8.87 -4.20 -15.17
CA ALA A 38 -9.70 -4.94 -14.22
C ALA A 38 -9.04 -5.06 -12.84
N LEU A 39 -7.73 -5.29 -12.79
CA LEU A 39 -6.97 -5.28 -11.53
C LEU A 39 -7.00 -3.90 -10.86
N ARG A 40 -6.78 -2.83 -11.63
CA ARG A 40 -6.84 -1.44 -11.15
C ARG A 40 -8.19 -1.15 -10.50
N TYR A 41 -9.29 -1.42 -11.20
CA TYR A 41 -10.63 -1.25 -10.66
C TYR A 41 -10.90 -2.16 -9.44
N GLY A 42 -10.39 -3.39 -9.45
CA GLY A 42 -10.48 -4.32 -8.32
C GLY A 42 -9.81 -3.78 -7.06
N LEU A 43 -8.65 -3.13 -7.19
CA LEU A 43 -7.95 -2.50 -6.06
C LEU A 43 -8.64 -1.21 -5.61
N MET A 44 -9.05 -0.37 -6.57
CA MET A 44 -9.71 0.91 -6.28
C MET A 44 -11.08 0.73 -5.62
N SER A 45 -11.82 -0.32 -5.97
CA SER A 45 -13.12 -0.62 -5.37
C SER A 45 -13.03 -1.03 -3.89
N ARG A 46 -11.83 -1.42 -3.41
CA ARG A 46 -11.61 -1.92 -2.06
C ARG A 46 -10.48 -1.14 -1.36
N PRO A 47 -10.68 0.16 -1.10
CA PRO A 47 -9.69 0.92 -0.37
C PRO A 47 -9.54 0.33 1.03
N ASN A 48 -8.33 -0.12 1.38
CA ASN A 48 -8.00 -0.45 2.76
C ASN A 48 -8.29 0.78 3.62
N LYS A 49 -8.96 0.61 4.76
CA LYS A 49 -9.06 1.69 5.74
C LYS A 49 -7.63 2.12 6.06
N SER A 50 -7.32 3.40 5.87
CA SER A 50 -6.09 3.95 6.40
C SER A 50 -6.05 3.59 7.89
N SER A 51 -5.07 2.77 8.29
CA SER A 51 -4.81 2.57 9.70
C SER A 51 -4.34 3.92 10.21
N ILE A 52 -5.24 4.67 10.83
CA ILE A 52 -4.83 5.79 11.67
C ILE A 52 -4.01 5.12 12.76
N LYS A 53 -2.69 5.27 12.69
CA LYS A 53 -1.80 4.82 13.75
C LYS A 53 -2.29 5.58 14.98
N GLU A 54 -2.94 4.89 15.92
CA GLU A 54 -3.37 5.57 17.14
C GLU A 54 -2.14 6.23 17.75
N LEU A 55 -2.22 7.55 17.95
CA LEU A 55 -1.17 8.26 18.68
C LEU A 55 -0.98 7.52 20.00
N PRO A 56 0.27 7.25 20.42
CA PRO A 56 0.51 6.59 21.68
C PRO A 56 -0.19 7.41 22.77
N LYS A 57 -1.11 6.78 23.51
CA LYS A 57 -1.83 7.45 24.61
C LYS A 57 -0.78 8.04 25.55
N ARG A 58 -0.80 9.37 25.72
CA ARG A 58 0.03 10.04 26.74
C ARG A 58 -0.32 9.40 28.08
N ARG A 59 0.69 8.94 28.82
CA ARG A 59 0.46 8.42 30.16
C ARG A 59 -0.09 9.54 31.05
N ALA A 60 -1.03 9.20 31.93
CA ALA A 60 -1.45 10.11 32.98
C ALA A 60 -0.24 10.46 33.87
N TYR A 61 -0.15 11.70 34.30
CA TYR A 61 0.91 12.16 35.21
C TYR A 61 0.74 11.47 36.56
N ASP A 62 1.77 10.74 37.00
CA ASP A 62 1.83 10.10 38.31
C ASP A 62 2.83 10.88 39.19
N PRO A 63 2.36 11.68 40.16
CA PRO A 63 3.22 12.50 41.01
C PRO A 63 4.11 11.67 41.96
N LEU A 64 3.82 10.38 42.13
CA LEU A 64 4.61 9.45 42.97
C LEU A 64 5.33 8.38 42.13
N GLY A 65 5.26 8.47 40.81
CA GLY A 65 5.84 7.49 39.91
C GLY A 65 7.37 7.54 39.92
N SER A 66 8.01 6.38 40.13
CA SER A 66 9.47 6.27 40.01
C SER A 66 9.92 6.54 38.56
N ALA A 67 11.00 7.32 38.40
CA ALA A 67 11.62 7.55 37.10
C ALA A 67 12.08 6.22 36.50
N ARG A 68 11.42 5.77 35.43
CA ARG A 68 11.86 4.56 34.72
C ARG A 68 13.08 4.87 33.88
N PRO A 69 14.03 3.92 33.74
CA PRO A 69 15.17 4.08 32.87
C PRO A 69 14.67 4.36 31.44
N GLN A 70 15.08 5.50 30.90
CA GLN A 70 14.91 5.79 29.48
C GLN A 70 15.69 4.71 28.73
N LYS A 71 15.05 4.03 27.77
CA LYS A 71 15.79 3.18 26.84
C LYS A 71 16.70 4.11 26.04
N SER A 72 17.97 4.17 26.43
CA SER A 72 19.01 4.87 25.69
C SER A 72 19.07 4.28 24.29
N PHE A 73 19.22 5.16 23.29
CA PHE A 73 19.37 4.81 21.88
C PHE A 73 20.60 3.91 21.60
N MET A 74 21.45 3.66 22.60
CA MET A 74 22.78 3.05 22.44
C MET A 74 22.93 1.56 22.78
N ASN A 75 21.90 0.83 23.21
CA ASN A 75 22.04 -0.62 23.50
C ASN A 75 21.15 -1.46 22.56
N GLN A 76 21.79 -1.99 21.51
CA GLN A 76 21.44 -3.28 20.90
C GLN A 76 22.03 -4.41 21.75
#